data_AF-A0A7X3D2W6-F1
#
_entry.id   AF-A0A7X3D2W6-F1
#
_cell.length_a   1.000
_cell.length_b   1.000
_cell.length_c   1.000
_cell.angle_alpha   90.00
_cell.angle_beta   90.00
_cell.angle_gamma   90.00
#
_symmetry.space_group_name_H-M   'P 1'
#
loop_
_entity.id
_entity.type
_entity.pdbx_description
1 polymer ?
#
loop_
_entity_poly.entity_id
_entity_poly.type
_entity_poly.pdbx_seq_one_letter_code
_entity_poly.pdbx_strand_id
1 'polypeptide(L)'
;MTLHVAIQEVLKEKARPLRTSEIAGILNENGLYRKGNGSLIKAGQISARINNYPHLFTKLNGVISLKSSTGVPVKKIKKISMRRVMVDTNDNTPVLVEKLMKPKNFNSIPEVENKVPDRPGLYCIRIVNPKSLKPFLTKALLERGHNIIYIGLASKSLKKRFLGQELRAKGHGTFFRSLGAVLGFTPEKGSLVGKKNQNNYKFSKSDEQQIVAWINKNLIVNWVEVIDNLNIIENTLLKEYQPLLNLTGNPGRLIEVKQLRDECKRVARENAKY
;
A
#
# COMPACT_ATOMS: atom_id res chain seq x y z
N MET A 1 -15.78 -20.12 17.33
CA MET A 1 -15.35 -18.71 17.16
C MET A 1 -14.52 -18.27 18.37
N THR A 2 -13.49 -17.43 18.20
CA THR A 2 -12.71 -16.88 19.33
C THR A 2 -13.29 -15.54 19.81
N LEU A 3 -13.02 -15.17 21.07
CA LEU A 3 -13.59 -13.95 21.66
C LEU A 3 -13.24 -12.67 20.89
N HIS A 4 -12.01 -12.54 20.37
CA HIS A 4 -11.63 -11.34 19.61
C HIS A 4 -12.25 -11.29 18.21
N VAL A 5 -12.57 -12.45 17.60
CA VAL A 5 -13.35 -12.47 16.35
C VAL A 5 -14.79 -12.03 16.63
N ALA A 6 -15.41 -12.54 17.69
CA ALA A 6 -16.76 -12.14 18.09
C ALA A 6 -16.86 -10.63 18.40
N ILE A 7 -15.87 -10.05 19.07
CA ILE A 7 -15.81 -8.60 19.33
C ILE A 7 -15.71 -7.80 18.02
N GLN A 8 -15.00 -8.30 17.01
CA GLN A 8 -14.92 -7.62 15.72
C GLN A 8 -16.27 -7.60 15.01
N GLU A 9 -16.99 -8.72 15.00
CA GLU A 9 -18.32 -8.81 14.39
C GLU A 9 -19.32 -7.86 15.06
N VAL A 10 -19.34 -7.80 16.40
CA VAL A 10 -20.18 -6.83 17.13
C VAL A 10 -19.85 -5.39 16.76
N LEU A 11 -18.57 -5.03 16.65
CA LEU A 11 -18.17 -3.66 16.28
C LEU A 11 -18.42 -3.34 14.80
N LYS A 12 -18.38 -4.33 13.90
CA LYS A 12 -18.77 -4.17 12.49
C LYS A 12 -20.27 -3.96 12.37
N GLU A 13 -21.07 -4.82 13.02
CA GLU A 13 -22.53 -4.79 12.95
C GLU A 13 -23.09 -3.49 13.53
N LYS A 14 -22.59 -3.04 14.68
CA LYS A 14 -23.07 -1.80 15.31
C LYS A 14 -22.49 -0.54 14.68
N ALA A 15 -21.48 -0.65 13.83
CA ALA A 15 -20.82 0.44 13.09
C ALA A 15 -20.45 1.68 13.93
N ARG A 16 -20.26 1.52 15.25
CA ARG A 16 -19.92 2.60 16.19
C ARG A 16 -19.04 2.09 17.33
N PRO A 17 -18.27 2.96 18.01
CA PRO A 17 -17.52 2.56 19.19
C PRO A 17 -18.44 2.17 20.36
N LEU A 18 -18.04 1.15 21.13
CA LEU A 18 -18.82 0.60 22.25
C LEU A 18 -17.98 0.45 23.51
N ARG A 19 -18.57 0.60 24.70
CA ARG A 19 -17.92 0.27 25.98
C ARG A 19 -17.77 -1.25 26.13
N THR A 20 -16.84 -1.65 27.00
CA THR A 20 -16.60 -3.08 27.27
C THR A 20 -17.78 -3.78 27.92
N SER A 21 -18.62 -3.06 28.67
CA SER A 21 -19.88 -3.56 29.23
C SER A 21 -20.94 -3.78 28.15
N GLU A 22 -21.08 -2.86 27.20
CA GLU A 22 -22.01 -2.97 26.07
C GLU A 22 -21.63 -4.18 25.19
N ILE A 23 -20.35 -4.34 24.86
CA ILE A 23 -19.86 -5.49 24.08
C ILE A 23 -20.11 -6.81 24.83
N ALA A 24 -19.88 -6.85 26.14
CA ALA A 24 -20.13 -8.04 26.94
C ALA A 24 -21.64 -8.39 26.98
N GLY A 25 -22.51 -7.40 27.16
CA GLY A 25 -23.97 -7.58 27.12
C GLY A 25 -24.42 -8.16 25.78
N ILE A 26 -24.04 -7.51 24.67
CA ILE A 26 -24.39 -7.95 23.32
C ILE A 26 -23.93 -9.39 23.07
N LEU A 27 -22.69 -9.75 23.45
CA LEU A 27 -22.17 -11.11 23.23
C LEU A 27 -22.87 -12.17 24.10
N ASN A 28 -23.27 -11.82 25.32
CA ASN A 28 -24.01 -12.72 26.19
C ASN A 28 -25.47 -12.92 25.70
N GLU A 29 -26.09 -11.88 25.16
CA GLU A 29 -27.45 -11.90 24.61
C GLU A 29 -27.53 -12.65 23.28
N ASN A 30 -26.65 -12.33 22.33
CA ASN A 30 -26.70 -12.93 20.99
C ASN A 30 -26.01 -14.29 20.89
N GLY A 31 -25.28 -14.71 21.92
CA GLY A 31 -24.63 -16.01 22.00
C GLY A 31 -23.51 -16.25 21.00
N LEU A 32 -23.02 -15.21 20.29
CA LEU A 32 -21.95 -15.32 19.30
C LEU A 32 -20.69 -15.98 19.88
N TYR A 33 -20.38 -15.72 21.16
CA TYR A 33 -19.30 -16.40 21.86
C TYR A 33 -19.79 -16.91 23.22
N ARG A 34 -19.48 -18.16 23.55
CA ARG A 34 -19.75 -18.76 24.85
C ARG A 34 -18.45 -19.25 25.48
N LYS A 35 -18.31 -19.05 26.79
CA LYS A 35 -17.18 -19.60 27.55
C LYS A 35 -17.34 -21.10 27.68
N GLY A 36 -16.21 -21.84 27.69
CA GLY A 36 -16.23 -23.30 27.80
C GLY A 36 -16.89 -23.82 29.09
N ASN A 37 -16.89 -23.01 30.16
CA ASN A 37 -17.57 -23.31 31.41
C ASN A 37 -18.99 -22.73 31.52
N GLY A 38 -19.59 -22.25 30.43
CA GLY A 38 -20.96 -21.74 30.37
C GLY A 38 -21.22 -20.38 31.04
N SER A 39 -20.31 -19.90 31.89
CA SER A 39 -20.48 -18.61 32.59
C SER A 39 -20.48 -17.40 31.64
N LEU A 40 -21.13 -16.31 32.06
CA LEU A 40 -21.21 -15.07 31.28
C LEU A 40 -19.85 -14.39 31.09
N ILE A 41 -19.73 -13.68 29.97
CA ILE A 41 -18.59 -12.84 29.63
C ILE A 41 -18.70 -11.53 30.43
N LYS A 42 -17.66 -11.18 31.18
CA LYS A 42 -17.59 -9.93 31.96
C LYS A 42 -16.85 -8.83 31.19
N ALA A 43 -17.19 -7.57 31.43
CA ALA A 43 -16.56 -6.40 30.79
C ALA A 43 -15.02 -6.39 30.94
N GLY A 44 -14.50 -6.82 32.09
CA GLY A 44 -13.06 -6.95 32.32
C GLY A 44 -12.38 -7.95 31.37
N GLN A 45 -13.07 -9.02 30.99
CA GLN A 45 -12.57 -10.04 30.05
C GLN A 45 -12.52 -9.50 28.62
N ILE A 46 -13.49 -8.66 28.23
CA ILE A 46 -13.46 -7.93 26.97
C ILE A 46 -12.26 -6.98 26.95
N SER A 47 -12.06 -6.20 28.01
CA SER A 47 -10.91 -5.28 28.10
C SER A 47 -9.57 -6.03 28.05
N ALA A 48 -9.43 -7.11 28.81
CA ALA A 48 -8.21 -7.92 28.81
C ALA A 48 -7.95 -8.54 27.43
N ARG A 49 -9.00 -9.03 26.76
CA ARG A 49 -8.88 -9.58 25.41
C ARG A 49 -8.45 -8.50 24.42
N ILE A 50 -9.09 -7.34 24.41
CA ILE A 50 -8.76 -6.24 23.49
C ILE A 50 -7.31 -5.76 23.65
N ASN A 51 -6.82 -5.68 24.88
CA ASN A 51 -5.44 -5.28 25.16
C ASN A 51 -4.40 -6.20 24.49
N ASN A 52 -4.74 -7.48 24.26
CA ASN A 52 -3.89 -8.43 23.54
C ASN A 52 -3.92 -8.25 22.01
N TYR A 53 -4.88 -7.50 21.47
CA TYR A 53 -5.06 -7.26 20.03
C TYR A 53 -5.06 -5.76 19.69
N PRO A 54 -4.00 -5.00 20.05
CA PRO A 54 -3.92 -3.56 19.81
C PRO A 54 -3.78 -3.22 18.32
N HIS A 55 -3.68 -4.21 17.44
CA HIS A 55 -3.66 -4.06 15.99
C HIS A 55 -5.06 -4.18 15.37
N LEU A 56 -6.02 -4.80 16.06
CA LEU A 56 -7.41 -4.92 15.63
C LEU A 56 -8.28 -3.82 16.22
N PHE A 57 -8.01 -3.44 17.47
CA PHE A 57 -8.88 -2.54 18.24
C PHE A 57 -8.16 -1.27 18.70
N THR A 58 -8.91 -0.18 18.78
CA THR A 58 -8.54 1.06 19.46
C THR A 58 -9.42 1.20 20.70
N LYS A 59 -8.80 1.46 21.85
CA LYS A 59 -9.50 1.86 23.08
C LYS A 59 -9.18 3.33 23.34
N LEU A 60 -10.19 4.20 23.28
CA LEU A 60 -10.05 5.64 23.52
C LEU A 60 -11.23 6.10 24.38
N ASN A 61 -10.96 6.88 25.43
CA ASN A 61 -11.98 7.42 26.35
C ASN A 61 -13.00 6.36 26.85
N GLY A 62 -12.53 5.14 27.15
CA GLY A 62 -13.36 4.05 27.68
C GLY A 62 -14.20 3.28 26.65
N VAL A 63 -14.19 3.67 25.38
CA VAL A 63 -14.88 2.97 24.28
C VAL A 63 -13.91 2.27 23.34
N ILE A 64 -14.40 1.23 22.66
CA ILE A 64 -13.65 0.32 21.79
C ILE A 64 -14.14 0.49 20.36
N SER A 65 -13.21 0.59 19.40
CA SER A 65 -13.47 0.65 17.96
C SER A 65 -12.49 -0.23 17.18
N LEU A 66 -12.79 -0.53 15.92
CA LEU A 66 -11.88 -1.24 15.02
C LEU A 66 -10.83 -0.30 14.41
N LYS A 67 -9.58 -0.77 14.31
CA LYS A 67 -8.48 0.00 13.69
C LYS A 67 -8.49 -0.01 12.17
N SER A 68 -9.12 -1.01 11.58
CA SER A 68 -9.40 -1.13 10.16
C SER A 68 -10.65 -2.00 10.02
N SER A 69 -11.44 -1.80 8.97
CA SER A 69 -12.62 -2.61 8.68
C SER A 69 -12.32 -4.10 8.41
N THR A 70 -11.06 -4.55 8.45
CA THR A 70 -10.66 -5.88 7.95
C THR A 70 -9.74 -6.72 8.84
N GLY A 71 -9.48 -6.35 10.10
CA GLY A 71 -9.11 -7.34 11.12
C GLY A 71 -7.79 -8.14 10.99
N VAL A 72 -6.69 -7.59 10.45
CA VAL A 72 -5.38 -8.29 10.35
C VAL A 72 -4.20 -7.35 10.76
N PRO A 73 -3.11 -7.84 11.41
CA PRO A 73 -2.19 -7.02 12.21
C PRO A 73 -1.14 -6.21 11.43
N VAL A 74 -0.91 -4.94 11.85
CA VAL A 74 0.34 -4.20 11.54
C VAL A 74 1.12 -3.94 12.83
N LYS A 75 2.39 -4.37 12.89
CA LYS A 75 3.29 -4.24 14.05
C LYS A 75 4.17 -2.98 13.93
N LYS A 76 3.87 -2.02 14.81
CA LYS A 76 4.63 -0.92 15.48
C LYS A 76 5.91 -0.31 14.85
N ILE A 77 5.89 1.03 14.72
CA ILE A 77 7.01 1.93 15.07
C ILE A 77 6.59 2.81 16.26
N LYS A 78 7.54 3.10 17.16
CA LYS A 78 7.41 3.78 18.47
C LYS A 78 6.89 5.23 18.36
N LYS A 79 6.08 5.62 19.35
CA LYS A 79 5.52 6.98 19.56
C LYS A 79 6.61 7.97 19.98
N ILE A 80 6.68 9.13 19.31
CA ILE A 80 7.03 10.38 19.97
C ILE A 80 5.75 10.96 20.58
N SER A 81 5.89 11.49 21.79
CA SER A 81 4.88 12.08 22.65
C SER A 81 4.33 13.39 22.07
N MET A 82 3.02 13.48 21.82
CA MET A 82 2.36 14.77 21.68
C MET A 82 2.01 15.29 23.08
N ARG A 83 2.89 16.14 23.62
CA ARG A 83 2.45 17.19 24.55
C ARG A 83 1.60 18.17 23.73
N ARG A 84 0.46 18.60 24.29
CA ARG A 84 -0.23 19.81 23.84
C ARG A 84 0.77 20.96 23.97
N VAL A 85 1.38 21.32 22.86
CA VAL A 85 2.00 22.61 22.66
C VAL A 85 1.12 23.24 21.57
N MET A 86 0.60 24.44 21.82
CA MET A 86 0.17 25.30 20.72
C MET A 86 1.43 25.50 19.86
N VAL A 87 1.56 24.69 18.80
CA VAL A 87 2.60 24.83 17.78
C VAL A 87 1.85 25.22 16.54
N ASP A 88 2.03 26.47 16.17
CA ASP A 88 1.79 26.99 14.83
C ASP A 88 2.34 25.99 13.80
N THR A 89 1.47 25.33 13.04
CA THR A 89 1.92 24.45 11.96
C THR A 89 1.05 24.68 10.73
N ASN A 90 1.66 25.36 9.76
CA ASN A 90 1.35 25.22 8.34
C ASN A 90 1.36 23.72 7.95
N ASP A 91 0.29 22.97 8.21
CA ASP A 91 0.12 21.63 7.65
C ASP A 91 -0.21 21.76 6.16
N ASN A 92 0.83 22.01 5.36
CA ASN A 92 0.75 22.15 3.91
C ASN A 92 0.39 20.84 3.21
N THR A 93 0.05 19.76 3.93
CA THR A 93 -0.30 18.45 3.36
C THR A 93 -1.39 18.53 2.28
N PRO A 94 -2.53 19.23 2.48
CA PRO A 94 -3.54 19.38 1.43
C PRO A 94 -3.00 20.07 0.17
N VAL A 95 -2.21 21.14 0.36
CA VAL A 95 -1.58 21.90 -0.73
C VAL A 95 -0.56 21.04 -1.49
N LEU A 96 0.21 20.21 -0.78
CA LEU A 96 1.17 19.27 -1.37
C LEU A 96 0.46 18.18 -2.18
N VAL A 97 -0.63 17.62 -1.66
CA VAL A 97 -1.45 16.63 -2.37
C VAL A 97 -2.08 17.26 -3.61
N GLU A 98 -2.63 18.48 -3.51
CA GLU A 98 -3.14 19.21 -4.67
C GLU A 98 -2.03 19.39 -5.71
N LYS A 99 -0.84 19.83 -5.30
CA LYS A 99 0.31 20.03 -6.20
C LYS A 99 0.78 18.73 -6.85
N LEU A 100 0.79 17.62 -6.12
CA LEU A 100 1.16 16.30 -6.63
C LEU A 100 0.14 15.78 -7.64
N MET A 101 -1.16 16.00 -7.40
CA MET A 101 -2.23 15.45 -8.22
C MET A 101 -2.71 16.36 -9.36
N LYS A 102 -2.27 17.63 -9.38
CA LYS A 102 -2.65 18.60 -10.40
C LYS A 102 -2.28 18.12 -11.81
N PRO A 103 -3.25 17.90 -12.72
CA PRO A 103 -2.99 17.31 -14.04
C PRO A 103 -1.92 18.06 -14.85
N LYS A 104 -1.92 19.40 -14.80
CA LYS A 104 -0.96 20.26 -15.53
C LYS A 104 0.50 20.10 -15.07
N ASN A 105 0.75 19.47 -13.93
CA ASN A 105 2.09 19.27 -13.39
C ASN A 105 2.70 17.94 -13.85
N PHE A 106 1.93 17.08 -14.52
CA PHE A 106 2.45 15.83 -15.07
C PHE A 106 3.12 16.08 -16.41
N ASN A 107 4.35 15.61 -16.55
CA ASN A 107 5.17 15.81 -17.75
C ASN A 107 5.71 14.47 -18.27
N SER A 108 6.13 14.45 -19.53
CA SER A 108 6.81 13.28 -20.09
C SER A 108 8.15 13.07 -19.36
N ILE A 109 8.52 11.82 -19.13
CA ILE A 109 9.71 11.51 -18.32
C ILE A 109 11.01 12.04 -18.96
N PRO A 110 11.24 11.92 -20.29
CA PRO A 110 12.46 12.46 -20.92
C PRO A 110 12.63 13.96 -20.73
N GLU A 111 11.55 14.75 -20.68
CA GLU A 111 11.61 16.21 -20.52
C GLU A 111 12.03 16.66 -19.11
N VAL A 112 11.83 15.80 -18.10
CA VAL A 112 11.93 16.21 -16.71
C VAL A 112 12.88 15.34 -15.87
N GLU A 113 13.45 14.27 -16.42
CA GLU A 113 14.33 13.38 -15.65
C GLU A 113 15.55 14.08 -15.06
N ASN A 114 16.12 15.06 -15.78
CA ASN A 114 17.24 15.87 -15.29
C ASN A 114 16.85 16.84 -14.16
N LYS A 115 15.55 17.04 -13.92
CA LYS A 115 15.01 17.93 -12.89
C LYS A 115 14.64 17.18 -11.60
N VAL A 116 14.71 15.84 -11.58
CA VAL A 116 14.33 15.04 -10.40
C VAL A 116 15.36 15.28 -9.28
N PRO A 117 14.96 15.83 -8.12
CA PRO A 117 15.89 16.25 -7.08
C PRO A 117 16.43 15.06 -6.28
N ASP A 118 17.64 15.22 -5.75
CA ASP A 118 18.22 14.26 -4.81
C ASP A 118 17.75 14.54 -3.37
N ARG A 119 16.43 14.56 -3.18
CA ARG A 119 15.75 14.89 -1.92
C ARG A 119 14.57 13.97 -1.64
N PRO A 120 14.11 13.83 -0.38
CA PRO A 120 12.92 13.07 -0.05
C PRO A 120 11.66 13.64 -0.72
N GLY A 121 10.68 12.79 -0.99
CA GLY A 121 9.42 13.23 -1.54
C GLY A 121 8.45 12.14 -1.96
N LEU A 122 7.35 12.56 -2.59
CA LEU A 122 6.32 11.72 -3.18
C LEU A 122 6.32 11.87 -4.69
N TYR A 123 5.95 10.81 -5.38
CA TYR A 123 5.79 10.81 -6.84
C TYR A 123 4.54 10.05 -7.25
N CYS A 124 3.96 10.48 -8.36
CA CYS A 124 2.80 9.90 -8.99
C CYS A 124 3.11 9.62 -10.47
N ILE A 125 2.70 8.45 -10.93
CA ILE A 125 2.90 7.98 -12.31
C ILE A 125 1.53 7.73 -12.92
N ARG A 126 1.28 8.31 -14.10
CA ARG A 126 0.03 8.15 -14.86
C ARG A 126 0.30 7.58 -16.24
N ILE A 127 -0.68 6.85 -16.77
CA ILE A 127 -0.69 6.39 -18.17
C ILE A 127 -1.33 7.45 -19.05
N VAL A 128 -0.71 7.78 -20.18
CA VAL A 128 -1.28 8.72 -21.16
C VAL A 128 -2.50 8.10 -21.84
N ASN A 129 -2.34 6.91 -22.40
CA ASN A 129 -3.42 6.16 -23.04
C ASN A 129 -3.66 4.82 -22.31
N PRO A 130 -4.73 4.68 -21.52
CA PRO A 130 -5.06 3.43 -20.84
C PRO A 130 -5.13 2.21 -21.79
N LYS A 131 -5.51 2.40 -23.06
CA LYS A 131 -5.59 1.31 -24.06
C LYS A 131 -4.22 0.73 -24.45
N SER A 132 -3.11 1.35 -24.07
CA SER A 132 -1.76 0.79 -24.21
C SER A 132 -1.48 -0.37 -23.22
N LEU A 133 -2.41 -0.65 -22.29
CA LEU A 133 -2.33 -1.74 -21.31
C LEU A 133 -3.28 -2.89 -21.66
N LYS A 134 -3.12 -4.03 -20.98
CA LYS A 134 -4.01 -5.19 -21.09
C LYS A 134 -5.47 -4.80 -20.75
N PRO A 135 -6.49 -5.38 -21.42
CA PRO A 135 -7.89 -4.95 -21.27
C PRO A 135 -8.42 -4.88 -19.83
N PHE A 136 -8.04 -5.83 -18.96
CA PHE A 136 -8.48 -5.83 -17.56
C PHE A 136 -7.93 -4.65 -16.76
N LEU A 137 -6.73 -4.16 -17.08
CA LEU A 137 -6.13 -2.99 -16.45
C LEU A 137 -6.79 -1.69 -16.93
N THR A 138 -7.09 -1.62 -18.23
CA THR A 138 -7.84 -0.52 -18.83
C THR A 138 -9.21 -0.40 -18.17
N LYS A 139 -9.92 -1.52 -18.03
CA LYS A 139 -11.22 -1.59 -17.34
C LYS A 139 -11.11 -1.07 -15.90
N ALA A 140 -10.12 -1.53 -15.13
CA ALA A 140 -9.91 -1.09 -13.76
C ALA A 140 -9.64 0.43 -13.64
N LEU A 141 -8.91 1.04 -14.59
CA LEU A 141 -8.70 2.49 -14.60
C LEU A 141 -9.98 3.26 -14.92
N LEU A 142 -10.78 2.77 -15.87
CA LEU A 142 -12.07 3.37 -16.22
C LEU A 142 -13.04 3.33 -15.05
N GLU A 143 -13.16 2.18 -14.37
CA GLU A 143 -14.03 2.02 -13.18
C GLU A 143 -13.62 2.95 -12.03
N ARG A 144 -12.33 3.29 -11.91
CA ARG A 144 -11.82 4.22 -10.89
C ARG A 144 -11.91 5.69 -11.29
N GLY A 145 -12.25 5.99 -12.54
CA GLY A 145 -12.35 7.36 -13.04
C GLY A 145 -11.03 8.12 -13.13
N HIS A 146 -9.88 7.44 -13.25
CA HIS A 146 -8.57 8.08 -13.36
C HIS A 146 -7.53 7.22 -14.08
N ASN A 147 -6.39 7.82 -14.46
CA ASN A 147 -5.29 7.16 -15.16
C ASN A 147 -4.02 6.93 -14.29
N ILE A 148 -4.16 6.88 -12.96
CA ILE A 148 -3.04 6.70 -12.03
C ILE A 148 -2.58 5.23 -12.01
N ILE A 149 -1.31 5.03 -12.32
CA ILE A 149 -0.65 3.71 -12.38
C ILE A 149 0.04 3.38 -11.06
N TYR A 150 0.75 4.35 -10.49
CA TYR A 150 1.55 4.12 -9.29
C TYR A 150 1.73 5.41 -8.50
N ILE A 151 1.69 5.29 -7.17
CA ILE A 151 2.08 6.34 -6.23
C ILE A 151 3.15 5.74 -5.33
N GLY A 152 4.24 6.48 -5.11
CA GLY A 152 5.27 6.03 -4.20
C GLY A 152 5.92 7.16 -3.45
N LEU A 153 6.57 6.78 -2.35
CA LEU A 153 7.45 7.65 -1.58
C LEU A 153 8.93 7.34 -1.82
N ALA A 154 9.74 8.36 -1.63
CA ALA A 154 11.19 8.30 -1.55
C ALA A 154 11.63 8.95 -0.24
N SER A 155 11.96 8.14 0.77
CA SER A 155 12.32 8.65 2.11
C SER A 155 13.67 9.35 2.18
N LYS A 156 14.52 9.18 1.17
CA LYS A 156 15.87 9.77 1.11
C LYS A 156 16.09 10.60 -0.15
N SER A 157 15.72 10.05 -1.31
CA SER A 157 16.08 10.63 -2.60
C SER A 157 15.11 10.19 -3.70
N LEU A 158 14.37 11.15 -4.26
CA LEU A 158 13.57 10.99 -5.46
C LEU A 158 14.47 10.57 -6.64
N LYS A 159 15.63 11.20 -6.82
CA LYS A 159 16.57 10.84 -7.88
C LYS A 159 16.97 9.36 -7.85
N LYS A 160 17.27 8.81 -6.67
CA LYS A 160 17.67 7.40 -6.52
C LYS A 160 16.47 6.46 -6.55
N ARG A 161 15.44 6.72 -5.75
CA ARG A 161 14.29 5.82 -5.59
C ARG A 161 13.36 5.92 -6.79
N PHE A 162 12.86 7.11 -7.08
CA PHE A 162 11.88 7.32 -8.14
C PHE A 162 12.52 7.20 -9.53
N LEU A 163 13.44 8.10 -9.90
CA LEU A 163 14.04 8.07 -11.22
C LEU A 163 14.91 6.81 -11.42
N GLY A 164 15.86 6.55 -10.52
CA GLY A 164 16.78 5.42 -10.65
C GLY A 164 16.08 4.06 -10.61
N GLN A 165 15.49 3.72 -9.47
CA GLN A 165 14.96 2.36 -9.25
C GLN A 165 13.64 2.12 -9.97
N GLU A 166 12.68 3.04 -9.88
CA GLU A 166 11.34 2.81 -10.44
C GLU A 166 11.25 3.08 -11.95
N LEU A 167 11.98 4.07 -12.49
CA LEU A 167 11.88 4.42 -13.92
C LEU A 167 13.03 3.92 -14.80
N ARG A 168 14.17 3.53 -14.22
CA ARG A 168 15.41 3.22 -14.96
C ARG A 168 16.06 1.88 -14.58
N ALA A 169 15.36 1.03 -13.83
CA ALA A 169 15.86 -0.27 -13.36
C ALA A 169 17.19 -0.23 -12.57
N LYS A 170 17.60 0.93 -12.04
CA LYS A 170 18.86 1.09 -11.29
C LYS A 170 18.68 0.62 -9.85
N GLY A 171 18.66 -0.70 -9.65
CA GLY A 171 18.54 -1.34 -8.33
C GLY A 171 17.24 -2.13 -8.19
N HIS A 172 16.46 -1.85 -7.13
CA HIS A 172 15.26 -2.61 -6.79
C HIS A 172 13.98 -1.75 -6.85
N GLY A 173 13.46 -1.54 -8.06
CA GLY A 173 12.16 -0.90 -8.28
C GLY A 173 11.00 -1.87 -8.09
N THR A 174 10.01 -1.50 -7.29
CA THR A 174 8.79 -2.31 -7.12
C THR A 174 7.83 -2.08 -8.29
N PHE A 175 7.61 -0.82 -8.66
CA PHE A 175 6.82 -0.44 -9.82
C PHE A 175 7.45 -1.01 -11.10
N PHE A 176 8.77 -0.88 -11.28
CA PHE A 176 9.43 -1.39 -12.49
C PHE A 176 9.16 -2.89 -12.72
N ARG A 177 9.25 -3.70 -11.65
CA ARG A 177 8.95 -5.14 -11.75
C ARG A 177 7.48 -5.45 -11.96
N SER A 178 6.57 -4.69 -11.33
CA SER A 178 5.12 -4.82 -11.55
C SER A 178 4.76 -4.49 -12.99
N LEU A 179 5.33 -3.42 -13.55
CA LEU A 179 5.10 -3.02 -14.92
C LEU A 179 5.65 -4.07 -15.91
N GLY A 180 6.90 -4.51 -15.76
CA GLY A 180 7.46 -5.52 -16.66
C GLY A 180 6.63 -6.81 -16.69
N ALA A 181 6.17 -7.29 -15.53
CA ALA A 181 5.29 -8.46 -15.46
C ALA A 181 3.94 -8.22 -16.15
N VAL A 182 3.37 -7.04 -15.98
CA VAL A 182 2.13 -6.63 -16.66
C VAL A 182 2.29 -6.56 -18.17
N LEU A 183 3.43 -6.07 -18.65
CA LEU A 183 3.77 -6.02 -20.07
C LEU A 183 4.10 -7.40 -20.68
N GLY A 184 4.22 -8.44 -19.85
CA GLY A 184 4.46 -9.81 -20.30
C GLY A 184 5.91 -10.26 -20.26
N PHE A 185 6.83 -9.43 -19.76
CA PHE A 185 8.22 -9.82 -19.56
C PHE A 185 8.35 -10.76 -18.35
N THR A 186 9.27 -11.71 -18.46
CA THR A 186 9.64 -12.63 -17.38
C THR A 186 11.13 -12.47 -17.06
N PRO A 187 11.55 -12.70 -15.81
CA PRO A 187 12.97 -12.72 -15.47
C PRO A 187 13.66 -13.96 -16.04
N GLU A 188 14.99 -13.93 -16.09
CA GLU A 188 15.79 -15.11 -16.42
C GLU A 188 15.47 -16.26 -15.46
N LYS A 189 15.25 -17.45 -16.03
CA LYS A 189 14.92 -18.66 -15.27
C LYS A 189 16.02 -18.97 -14.27
N GLY A 190 15.64 -19.26 -13.03
CA GLY A 190 16.59 -19.59 -11.97
C GLY A 190 17.48 -18.44 -11.49
N SER A 191 17.26 -17.19 -11.94
CA SER A 191 18.06 -16.02 -11.56
C SER A 191 18.12 -15.72 -10.05
N LEU A 192 17.19 -16.28 -9.27
CA LEU A 192 17.17 -16.18 -7.82
C LEU A 192 17.65 -17.44 -7.10
N VAL A 193 17.95 -18.53 -7.79
CA VAL A 193 18.47 -19.76 -7.14
C VAL A 193 19.73 -19.43 -6.33
N GLY A 194 19.77 -19.91 -5.08
CA GLY A 194 20.86 -19.65 -4.14
C GLY A 194 20.96 -18.22 -3.57
N LYS A 195 20.13 -17.27 -4.01
CA LYS A 195 20.15 -15.90 -3.47
C LYS A 195 19.46 -15.82 -2.11
N LYS A 196 20.00 -15.02 -1.18
CA LYS A 196 19.33 -14.75 0.11
C LYS A 196 17.95 -14.11 -0.06
N ASN A 197 17.80 -13.24 -1.05
CA ASN A 197 16.52 -12.61 -1.38
C ASN A 197 15.87 -13.33 -2.56
N GLN A 198 14.83 -14.09 -2.27
CA GLN A 198 14.06 -14.85 -3.25
C GLN A 198 12.92 -14.05 -3.90
N ASN A 199 12.78 -12.74 -3.64
CA ASN A 199 11.64 -11.93 -4.11
C ASN A 199 12.02 -10.87 -5.17
N ASN A 200 13.26 -10.41 -5.18
CA ASN A 200 13.72 -9.28 -5.98
C ASN A 200 14.39 -9.74 -7.28
N TYR A 201 13.63 -10.42 -8.14
CA TYR A 201 14.10 -10.76 -9.49
C TYR A 201 14.40 -9.49 -10.30
N LYS A 202 15.20 -9.66 -11.36
CA LYS A 202 15.46 -8.64 -12.37
C LYS A 202 15.13 -9.21 -13.74
N PHE A 203 14.80 -8.34 -14.68
CA PHE A 203 14.67 -8.72 -16.08
C PHE A 203 16.04 -8.71 -16.75
N SER A 204 16.14 -9.35 -17.92
CA SER A 204 17.36 -9.28 -18.73
C SER A 204 17.66 -7.82 -19.13
N LYS A 205 18.89 -7.52 -19.55
CA LYS A 205 19.23 -6.16 -19.99
C LYS A 205 18.45 -5.69 -21.21
N SER A 206 18.18 -6.60 -22.13
CA SER A 206 17.32 -6.33 -23.30
C SER A 206 15.89 -5.98 -22.86
N ASP A 207 15.30 -6.76 -21.95
CA ASP A 207 13.95 -6.51 -21.45
C ASP A 207 13.88 -5.22 -20.63
N GLU A 208 14.89 -4.94 -19.79
CA GLU A 208 14.97 -3.68 -19.05
C GLU A 208 14.95 -2.48 -20.02
N GLN A 209 15.68 -2.54 -21.13
CA GLN A 209 15.67 -1.49 -22.16
C GLN A 209 14.30 -1.34 -22.82
N GLN A 210 13.64 -2.44 -23.18
CA GLN A 210 12.30 -2.42 -23.77
C GLN A 210 11.26 -1.84 -22.80
N ILE A 211 11.32 -2.21 -21.51
CA ILE A 211 10.43 -1.67 -20.48
C ILE A 211 10.69 -0.16 -20.29
N VAL A 212 11.95 0.27 -20.25
CA VAL A 212 12.30 1.70 -20.14
C VAL A 212 11.81 2.49 -21.35
N ALA A 213 11.95 1.96 -22.57
CA ALA A 213 11.43 2.58 -23.79
C ALA A 213 9.90 2.70 -23.73
N TRP A 214 9.21 1.65 -23.26
CA TRP A 214 7.76 1.69 -23.06
C TRP A 214 7.34 2.73 -22.02
N ILE A 215 8.06 2.83 -20.89
CA ILE A 215 7.85 3.84 -19.85
C ILE A 215 7.92 5.25 -20.46
N ASN A 216 9.01 5.56 -21.17
CA ASN A 216 9.23 6.89 -21.72
C ASN A 216 8.16 7.29 -22.74
N LYS A 217 7.64 6.32 -23.50
CA LYS A 217 6.59 6.56 -24.50
C LYS A 217 5.20 6.74 -23.91
N ASN A 218 4.86 6.00 -22.84
CA ASN A 218 3.47 5.85 -22.41
C ASN A 218 3.14 6.56 -21.08
N LEU A 219 4.14 6.91 -20.28
CA LEU A 219 3.92 7.39 -18.92
C LEU A 219 4.31 8.86 -18.76
N ILE A 220 3.51 9.55 -17.94
CA ILE A 220 3.79 10.90 -17.44
C ILE A 220 3.89 10.87 -15.93
N VAL A 221 4.67 11.80 -15.39
CA VAL A 221 5.01 11.80 -13.97
C VAL A 221 4.96 13.19 -13.36
N ASN A 222 4.71 13.21 -12.05
CA ASN A 222 4.86 14.39 -11.21
C ASN A 222 5.46 13.97 -9.86
N TRP A 223 6.11 14.90 -9.18
CA TRP A 223 6.63 14.70 -7.83
C TRP A 223 6.56 15.99 -7.01
N VAL A 224 6.62 15.82 -5.69
CA VAL A 224 6.76 16.91 -4.72
C VAL A 224 7.82 16.55 -3.69
N GLU A 225 8.65 17.51 -3.33
CA GLU A 225 9.59 17.38 -2.20
C GLU A 225 8.80 17.41 -0.90
N VAL A 226 9.00 16.39 -0.07
CA VAL A 226 8.31 16.22 1.22
C VAL A 226 9.25 15.46 2.14
N ILE A 227 9.57 16.03 3.30
CA ILE A 227 10.50 15.44 4.27
C ILE A 227 9.74 14.61 5.30
N ASP A 228 8.65 15.16 5.84
CA ASP A 228 7.90 14.56 6.93
C ASP A 228 6.58 13.93 6.47
N ASN A 229 6.03 13.03 7.29
CA ASN A 229 4.72 12.41 7.07
C ASN A 229 4.53 11.62 5.76
N LEU A 230 5.60 11.35 5.00
CA LEU A 230 5.57 10.61 3.73
C LEU A 230 4.69 9.35 3.76
N ASN A 231 4.85 8.52 4.79
CA ASN A 231 4.08 7.28 4.92
C ASN A 231 2.59 7.55 5.18
N ILE A 232 2.24 8.59 5.94
CA ILE A 232 0.85 8.93 6.23
C ILE A 232 0.19 9.42 4.95
N ILE A 233 0.84 10.34 4.25
CA ILE A 233 0.35 10.91 3.00
C ILE A 233 0.21 9.81 1.94
N GLU A 234 1.24 8.98 1.73
CA GLU A 234 1.18 7.86 0.79
C GLU A 234 0.01 6.92 1.12
N ASN A 235 -0.17 6.52 2.38
CA ASN A 235 -1.27 5.64 2.75
C ASN A 235 -2.65 6.26 2.51
N THR A 236 -2.81 7.56 2.70
CA THR A 236 -4.05 8.28 2.34
C THR A 236 -4.28 8.23 0.83
N LEU A 237 -3.27 8.57 0.04
CA LEU A 237 -3.35 8.55 -1.42
C LEU A 237 -3.62 7.14 -1.98
N LEU A 238 -3.05 6.09 -1.39
CA LEU A 238 -3.30 4.71 -1.81
C LEU A 238 -4.74 4.27 -1.52
N LYS A 239 -5.37 4.77 -0.46
CA LYS A 239 -6.79 4.48 -0.17
C LYS A 239 -7.73 5.22 -1.10
N GLU A 240 -7.40 6.48 -1.41
CA GLU A 240 -8.18 7.35 -2.26
C GLU A 240 -8.13 6.94 -3.73
N TYR A 241 -6.91 6.80 -4.29
CA TYR A 241 -6.70 6.57 -5.73
C TYR A 241 -6.45 5.12 -6.09
N GLN A 242 -6.29 4.23 -5.11
CA GLN A 242 -6.12 2.79 -5.30
C GLN A 242 -5.20 2.39 -6.49
N PRO A 243 -4.00 2.98 -6.69
CA PRO A 243 -3.29 2.93 -7.98
C PRO A 243 -3.08 1.52 -8.54
N LEU A 244 -3.12 1.41 -9.87
CA LEU A 244 -3.12 0.12 -10.60
C LEU A 244 -2.07 -0.89 -10.10
N LEU A 245 -0.82 -0.44 -9.89
CA LEU A 245 0.33 -1.30 -9.63
C LEU A 245 0.84 -1.26 -8.18
N ASN A 246 0.20 -0.49 -7.28
CA ASN A 246 0.49 -0.56 -5.86
C ASN A 246 -0.17 -1.82 -5.27
N LEU A 247 0.63 -2.84 -4.94
CA LEU A 247 0.14 -4.09 -4.35
C LEU A 247 0.07 -4.07 -2.81
N THR A 248 0.94 -3.28 -2.17
CA THR A 248 1.01 -3.13 -0.71
C THR A 248 0.32 -1.82 -0.31
N GLY A 249 -0.47 -1.85 0.77
CA GLY A 249 -1.17 -0.67 1.30
C GLY A 249 -2.41 -0.23 0.49
N ASN A 250 -2.56 -0.72 -0.74
CA ASN A 250 -3.70 -0.43 -1.61
C ASN A 250 -4.90 -1.36 -1.31
N PRO A 251 -6.06 -0.84 -0.87
CA PRO A 251 -7.26 -1.64 -0.66
C PRO A 251 -7.84 -2.18 -1.97
N GLY A 252 -7.69 -1.46 -3.09
CA GLY A 252 -8.12 -1.85 -4.42
C GLY A 252 -7.05 -2.57 -5.24
N ARG A 253 -6.06 -3.22 -4.61
CA ARG A 253 -5.01 -3.95 -5.34
C ARG A 253 -5.62 -4.99 -6.30
N LEU A 254 -5.08 -5.06 -7.51
CA LEU A 254 -5.52 -6.04 -8.52
C LEU A 254 -4.85 -7.39 -8.28
N ILE A 255 -5.66 -8.46 -8.20
CA ILE A 255 -5.18 -9.82 -7.92
C ILE A 255 -4.37 -10.34 -9.10
N GLU A 256 -4.77 -10.00 -10.31
CA GLU A 256 -4.13 -10.37 -11.57
C GLU A 256 -2.70 -9.83 -11.64
N VAL A 257 -2.47 -8.59 -11.19
CA VAL A 257 -1.12 -8.01 -11.12
C VAL A 257 -0.26 -8.77 -10.11
N LYS A 258 -0.84 -9.19 -8.98
CA LYS A 258 -0.14 -10.03 -8.00
C LYS A 258 0.24 -11.39 -8.60
N GLN A 259 -0.69 -12.03 -9.32
CA GLN A 259 -0.45 -13.32 -9.98
C GLN A 259 0.68 -13.22 -11.01
N LEU A 260 0.67 -12.20 -11.88
CA LEU A 260 1.75 -11.97 -12.84
C LEU A 260 3.12 -11.76 -12.14
N ARG A 261 3.12 -11.07 -10.99
CA ARG A 261 4.32 -10.88 -10.16
C ARG A 261 4.80 -12.16 -9.50
N ASP A 262 3.87 -13.02 -9.07
CA ASP A 262 4.19 -14.32 -8.48
C ASP A 262 4.72 -15.29 -9.54
N GLU A 263 4.19 -15.25 -10.76
CA GLU A 263 4.69 -16.04 -11.87
C GLU A 263 6.13 -15.68 -12.23
N CYS A 264 6.46 -14.39 -12.30
CA CYS A 264 7.85 -13.98 -12.46
C CYS A 264 8.75 -14.50 -11.33
N LYS A 265 8.28 -14.49 -10.07
CA LYS A 265 9.04 -15.07 -8.96
C LYS A 265 9.20 -16.58 -9.13
N ARG A 266 8.17 -17.30 -9.59
CA ARG A 266 8.22 -18.74 -9.86
C ARG A 266 9.32 -19.05 -10.87
N VAL A 267 9.29 -18.39 -12.04
CA VAL A 267 10.31 -18.52 -13.09
C VAL A 267 11.72 -18.23 -12.54
N ALA A 268 11.89 -17.14 -11.82
CA ALA A 268 13.18 -16.76 -11.26
C ALA A 268 13.72 -17.75 -10.19
N ARG A 269 12.84 -18.49 -9.52
CA ARG A 269 13.19 -19.49 -8.49
C ARG A 269 13.30 -20.89 -9.04
N GLU A 270 12.77 -21.13 -10.24
CA GLU A 270 12.74 -22.45 -10.85
C GLU A 270 14.17 -22.88 -11.17
N ASN A 271 14.57 -24.06 -10.71
CA ASN A 271 15.85 -24.63 -11.11
C ASN A 271 15.86 -24.78 -12.63
N ALA A 272 16.89 -24.24 -13.29
CA ALA A 272 17.21 -24.68 -14.64
C ALA A 272 17.57 -26.17 -14.51
N LYS A 273 16.67 -27.07 -14.93
CA LYS A 273 17.02 -28.47 -15.09
C LYS A 273 18.15 -28.52 -16.13
N TYR A 274 19.34 -28.91 -15.69
CA TYR A 274 20.36 -29.51 -16.53
C TYR A 274 20.16 -31.02 -16.46
#